data_AF-A0A923DKQ1-F1
#
_entry.id   AF-A0A923DKQ1-F1
#
_cell.length_a   1.000
_cell.length_b   1.000
_cell.length_c   1.000
_cell.angle_alpha   90.00
_cell.angle_beta   90.00
_cell.angle_gamma   90.00
#
_symmetry.space_group_name_H-M   'P 1'
#
loop_
_entity.id
_entity.type
_entity.pdbx_description
1 polymer ?
#
loop_
_entity_poly.entity_id
_entity_poly.type
_entity_poly.pdbx_seq_one_letter_code
_entity_poly.pdbx_strand_id
1 'polypeptide(L)' 'PSVLCDLANPEEAGRVHQAVDEIFAAALAVGGTLSGEHGIGITKRPYIAQALGEAGVKTLMAVKKALDPKGILNPGKIW' A
#
# COMPACT_ATOMS: atom_id res chain seq x y z
N PRO A 1 -10.16 2.57 0.08
CA PRO A 1 -11.57 2.78 0.49
C PRO A 1 -11.60 3.01 2.00
N SER A 2 -12.45 3.90 2.51
CA SER A 2 -12.68 4.02 3.95
C SER A 2 -13.91 3.20 4.31
N VAL A 3 -13.71 2.17 5.12
CA VAL A 3 -14.78 1.28 5.60
C VAL A 3 -14.87 1.48 7.10
N LEU A 4 -16.05 1.88 7.58
CA LEU A 4 -16.28 2.11 9.01
C LEU A 4 -16.35 0.76 9.73
N CYS A 5 -15.65 0.65 10.85
CA CYS A 5 -15.74 -0.48 11.78
C CYS A 5 -15.45 -0.03 13.21
N ASP A 6 -15.89 -0.83 14.17
CA ASP A 6 -15.43 -0.74 15.54
C ASP A 6 -14.01 -1.32 15.69
N LEU A 7 -13.03 -0.46 15.93
CA LEU A 7 -11.63 -0.87 16.15
C LEU A 7 -11.41 -1.58 17.48
N ALA A 8 -12.35 -1.44 18.44
CA ALA A 8 -12.31 -2.21 19.69
C ALA A 8 -12.78 -3.65 19.50
N ASN A 9 -13.35 -4.00 18.34
CA ASN A 9 -13.78 -5.34 17.97
C ASN A 9 -12.79 -5.97 16.96
N PRO A 10 -11.88 -6.86 17.40
CA PRO A 10 -10.84 -7.42 16.53
C PRO A 10 -11.37 -8.26 15.37
N GLU A 11 -12.49 -8.96 15.56
CA GLU A 11 -13.10 -9.77 14.50
C GLU A 11 -13.68 -8.89 13.39
N GLU A 12 -14.32 -7.79 13.77
CA GLU A 12 -14.87 -6.83 12.82
C GLU A 12 -13.77 -6.11 12.05
N ALA A 13 -12.73 -5.63 12.73
CA ALA A 13 -11.56 -5.04 12.11
C ALA A 13 -10.89 -6.03 11.13
N GLY A 14 -10.79 -7.31 11.50
CA GLY A 14 -10.29 -8.38 10.63
C GLY A 14 -11.11 -8.54 9.35
N ARG A 15 -12.44 -8.61 9.45
CA ARG A 15 -13.33 -8.67 8.27
C ARG A 15 -13.20 -7.44 7.39
N VAL A 16 -13.04 -6.25 7.97
CA VAL A 16 -12.82 -5.02 7.19
C VAL A 16 -11.49 -5.04 6.46
N HIS A 17 -10.40 -5.50 7.08
CA HIS A 17 -9.13 -5.66 6.38
C HIS A 17 -9.26 -6.61 5.18
N GLN A 18 -9.93 -7.75 5.36
CA GLN A 18 -10.19 -8.68 4.27
C GLN A 18 -11.02 -8.02 3.14
N ALA A 19 -12.09 -7.30 3.48
CA ALA A 19 -12.89 -6.60 2.48
C ALA A 19 -12.07 -5.55 1.70
N VAL A 20 -11.13 -4.87 2.36
CA VAL A 20 -10.21 -3.93 1.70
C VAL A 20 -9.27 -4.65 0.73
N ASP A 21 -8.73 -5.82 1.10
CA ASP A 21 -7.92 -6.66 0.21
C ASP A 21 -8.70 -7.04 -1.05
N GLU A 22 -9.94 -7.51 -0.87
CA GLU A 22 -10.83 -7.93 -1.96
C GLU A 22 -11.16 -6.77 -2.91
N ILE A 23 -11.44 -5.58 -2.37
CA ILE A 23 -11.70 -4.38 -3.18
C ILE A 23 -10.47 -4.00 -4.00
N PHE A 24 -9.27 -4.02 -3.41
CA PHE A 24 -8.04 -3.70 -4.14
C PHE A 24 -7.71 -4.75 -5.21
N ALA A 25 -7.87 -6.04 -4.89
CA ALA A 25 -7.69 -7.11 -5.85
C ALA A 25 -8.65 -6.96 -7.05
N ALA A 26 -9.94 -6.65 -6.79
CA ALA A 26 -10.92 -6.43 -7.83
C ALA A 26 -10.59 -5.22 -8.72
N ALA A 27 -10.16 -4.10 -8.11
CA ALA A 27 -9.78 -2.90 -8.85
C ALA A 27 -8.56 -3.15 -9.76
N LEU A 28 -7.57 -3.90 -9.27
CA LEU A 28 -6.39 -4.27 -10.07
C LEU A 28 -6.74 -5.27 -11.18
N ALA A 29 -7.64 -6.22 -10.92
CA ALA A 29 -8.05 -7.24 -11.90
C ALA A 29 -8.71 -6.64 -13.15
N VAL A 30 -9.36 -5.49 -13.03
CA VAL A 30 -9.97 -4.76 -14.16
C VAL A 30 -9.03 -3.72 -14.80
N GLY A 31 -7.73 -3.78 -14.51
CA GLY A 31 -6.72 -2.86 -15.05
C GLY A 31 -6.70 -1.48 -14.35
N GLY A 32 -7.40 -1.34 -13.22
CA GLY A 32 -7.29 -0.17 -12.36
C GLY A 32 -5.97 -0.12 -11.61
N THR A 33 -5.76 0.94 -10.84
CA THR A 33 -4.59 1.12 -9.98
C THR A 33 -4.98 1.69 -8.63
N LEU A 34 -4.06 1.71 -7.66
CA LEU A 34 -4.29 2.34 -6.37
C LEU A 34 -4.05 3.85 -6.49
N SER A 35 -5.02 4.66 -6.06
CA SER A 35 -4.84 6.13 -5.98
C SER A 35 -3.61 6.52 -5.15
N GLY A 36 -2.91 7.54 -5.65
CA GLY A 36 -1.69 8.17 -5.12
C GLY A 36 -1.86 9.03 -3.86
N GLU A 37 -3.03 8.99 -3.20
CA GLU A 37 -3.36 9.87 -2.07
C GLU A 37 -2.78 9.45 -0.71
N HIS A 38 -2.95 10.32 0.28
CA HIS A 38 -2.53 10.17 1.68
C HIS A 38 -2.66 8.72 2.20
N GLY A 39 -1.55 8.17 2.72
CA GLY A 39 -1.55 6.89 3.44
C GLY A 39 -0.97 5.68 2.70
N ILE A 40 -0.57 5.80 1.42
CA ILE A 40 -0.04 4.65 0.64
C ILE A 40 1.08 3.92 1.37
N GLY A 41 2.04 4.68 1.88
CA GLY A 41 3.27 4.10 2.38
C GLY A 41 3.10 3.13 3.56
N ILE A 42 2.07 3.31 4.38
CA ILE A 42 1.85 2.41 5.52
C ILE A 42 0.74 1.42 5.17
N THR A 43 -0.44 1.93 4.86
CA THR A 43 -1.65 1.11 4.70
C THR A 43 -1.67 0.34 3.38
N LYS A 44 -1.13 0.93 2.30
CA LYS A 44 -1.16 0.30 0.97
C LYS A 44 0.15 -0.38 0.58
N ARG A 45 1.17 -0.36 1.44
CA ARG A 45 2.46 -1.03 1.24
C ARG A 45 2.33 -2.47 0.75
N PRO A 46 1.41 -3.31 1.29
CA PRO A 46 1.28 -4.69 0.84
C PRO A 46 0.91 -4.84 -0.64
N TYR A 47 0.23 -3.85 -1.24
CA TYR A 47 -0.29 -3.92 -2.62
C TYR A 47 0.60 -3.24 -3.67
N ILE A 48 1.65 -2.52 -3.25
CA ILE A 48 2.49 -1.72 -4.17
C ILE A 48 3.12 -2.59 -5.26
N ALA A 49 3.59 -3.79 -4.90
CA ALA A 49 4.18 -4.71 -5.87
C ALA A 49 3.18 -5.19 -6.92
N GLN A 50 1.93 -5.43 -6.52
CA GLN A 50 0.87 -5.84 -7.44
C GLN A 50 0.48 -4.70 -8.39
N ALA A 51 0.49 -3.47 -7.89
CA ALA A 51 0.06 -2.29 -8.66
C ALA A 51 1.10 -1.78 -9.65
N LEU A 52 2.39 -1.85 -9.29
CA LEU A 52 3.49 -1.26 -10.07
C LEU A 52 4.35 -2.32 -10.78
N GLY A 53 4.18 -3.58 -10.42
CA GLY A 53 5.04 -4.68 -10.86
C GLY A 53 6.48 -4.54 -10.35
N GLU A 54 7.29 -5.55 -10.67
CA GLU A 54 8.69 -5.63 -10.22
C GLU A 54 9.54 -4.46 -10.73
N ALA A 55 9.37 -4.08 -12.00
CA ALA A 55 10.12 -2.99 -12.61
C ALA A 55 9.82 -1.65 -11.91
N GLY A 56 8.55 -1.34 -11.65
CA GLY A 56 8.16 -0.11 -10.97
C GLY A 56 8.69 -0.04 -9.54
N VAL A 57 8.62 -1.14 -8.79
CA VAL A 57 9.20 -1.23 -7.44
C VAL A 57 10.71 -1.00 -7.46
N LYS A 58 11.44 -1.62 -8.39
CA LYS A 58 12.89 -1.43 -8.56
C LYS A 58 13.24 0.02 -8.89
N THR A 59 12.47 0.67 -9.78
CA THR A 59 12.67 2.09 -10.10
C THR A 59 12.52 2.97 -8.86
N LEU A 60 11.46 2.79 -8.07
CA LEU A 60 11.25 3.60 -6.88
C LEU A 60 12.34 3.39 -5.82
N MET A 61 12.81 2.15 -5.63
CA MET A 61 13.94 1.86 -4.73
C MET A 61 15.24 2.51 -5.21
N ALA A 62 15.50 2.53 -6.53
CA ALA A 62 16.68 3.19 -7.09
C ALA A 62 16.65 4.70 -6.83
N VAL A 63 15.49 5.34 -7.03
CA VAL A 63 15.29 6.77 -6.71
C VAL A 63 15.50 7.03 -5.21
N LYS A 64 14.92 6.21 -4.34
CA LYS A 64 15.09 6.33 -2.88
C LYS A 64 16.55 6.24 -2.47
N LYS A 65 17.31 5.28 -3.02
CA LYS A 65 18.73 5.11 -2.73
C LYS A 65 19.58 6.29 -3.23
N ALA A 66 19.22 6.86 -4.38
CA ALA A 66 19.92 8.03 -4.93
C ALA A 66 19.69 9.29 -4.09
N LEU A 67 18.47 9.50 -3.60
CA LEU A 67 18.09 10.70 -2.84
C LEU A 67 18.32 10.58 -1.33
N ASP A 68 18.30 9.37 -0.78
CA ASP A 68 18.46 9.08 0.64
C ASP A 68 19.39 7.89 0.88
N PRO A 69 20.69 8.02 0.57
CA PRO A 69 21.66 6.93 0.71
C PRO A 69 21.87 6.50 2.18
N LYS A 70 21.48 7.35 3.15
CA LYS A 70 21.57 7.06 4.59
C LYS A 70 20.28 6.50 5.18
N GLY A 71 19.19 6.44 4.40
CA GLY A 71 17.89 5.93 4.85
C GLY A 71 17.21 6.76 5.95
N ILE A 72 17.52 8.06 6.06
CA ILE A 72 17.01 8.91 7.15
C ILE A 72 15.69 9.60 6.82
N LEU A 73 15.31 9.65 5.54
CA LEU A 73 14.08 10.30 5.11
C LEU A 73 12.89 9.35 5.30
N ASN A 74 12.26 9.40 6.47
CA ASN A 74 11.03 8.67 6.81
C ASN A 74 11.16 7.13 6.68
N PRO A 75 12.01 6.50 7.51
CA PRO A 75 12.29 5.06 7.45
C PRO A 75 11.03 4.21 7.72
N GLY A 76 10.89 3.09 7.01
CA GLY A 76 9.76 2.17 7.16
C GLY A 76 8.49 2.61 6.45
N LYS A 77 8.47 3.81 5.83
CA LYS A 77 7.29 4.36 5.17
C LYS A 77 6.93 3.65 3.87
N ILE A 78 7.80 2.93 3.19
CA ILE A 78 7.44 2.05 2.06
C ILE A 78 8.30 0.79 2.15
N TRP A 79 9.58 0.99 2.48
CA TRP A 79 10.55 -0.04 2.84
C TRP A 79 11.21 0.37 4.15
#